data_AF-A0A1H3RX48-F1
#
_entry.id   AF-A0A1H3RX48-F1
#
_cell.length_a   1.000
_cell.length_b   1.000
_cell.length_c   1.000
_cell.angle_alpha   90.00
_cell.angle_beta   90.00
_cell.angle_gamma   90.00
#
_symmetry.space_group_name_H-M   'P 1'
#
loop_
_entity.id
_entity.type
_entity.pdbx_description
1 polymer ?
#
loop_
_entity_poly.entity_id
_entity_poly.type
_entity_poly.pdbx_seq_one_letter_code
_entity_poly.pdbx_strand_id
1 'polypeptide(L)'
;MRPKPVVALLVSLVVAGGATPDPATAAPHAGVVAQIAATDGAVGDRVRPYEGLIEPVTTATRPLPPLPTEALATAVTALSAQLGFTQDAGARIRAAALPPTVAGRLANLLGDIAACRAVTAAGFATLTPGRLADALRTGAGLDPTQFAGIRGCAQRVWTATGELELALRQPAAAADECTPVNAAPVDIWPVLRFEPSCADHTYPNDYLLVVDAGGNDTYRNNAGSNLVDVNFSPAGSAVTGLRGVGPAKGCQRAIPGLTAADCLPAAAVLLDLQGRDTYGVRETPDHDAGCTTDPVVRRMMTGGAGFLGVGILRDADSSPDRYTGKTGSLGAGHIFGVGMLSDAGGDDTYDAVRNSQGFALVGGFGLLRDEAGDDTYGFTMPAPIDPAAPNQTEGAGGVRDDEGEGLCDRIPRFTQGAANVTPASVGLLIDDAGRDDYHGAFVVEFTGPFQIPSVRAGSLGFGNNQSLGVFVDRGGDDVYRADGEPAVAGVPRRGNGTTVAPGNDSTGSGAGAGLFIDG
;
A
#
# COMPACT_ATOMS: atom_id res chain seq x y z
N MET A 1 -74.40 -22.00 17.68
CA MET A 1 -74.23 -20.56 17.38
C MET A 1 -73.41 -19.93 18.49
N ARG A 2 -72.40 -19.12 18.11
CA ARG A 2 -71.26 -18.58 18.88
C ARG A 2 -70.12 -19.59 19.18
N PRO A 3 -68.90 -19.41 18.64
CA PRO A 3 -67.71 -20.11 19.10
C PRO A 3 -67.13 -19.44 20.35
N LYS A 4 -66.60 -20.25 21.27
CA LYS A 4 -65.80 -19.82 22.44
C LYS A 4 -64.36 -19.50 21.98
N PRO A 5 -63.65 -18.54 22.60
CA PRO A 5 -62.29 -18.20 22.20
C PRO A 5 -61.32 -19.28 22.69
N VAL A 6 -60.46 -19.74 21.78
CA VAL A 6 -59.25 -20.51 22.10
C VAL A 6 -58.15 -19.50 22.37
N VAL A 7 -57.60 -19.52 23.59
CA VAL A 7 -56.42 -18.74 23.97
C VAL A 7 -55.21 -19.41 23.30
N ALA A 8 -54.63 -18.71 22.31
CA ALA A 8 -53.35 -19.11 21.72
C ALA A 8 -52.22 -18.51 22.58
N LEU A 9 -51.42 -19.40 23.18
CA LEU A 9 -50.21 -19.05 23.90
C LEU A 9 -49.11 -18.75 22.86
N LEU A 10 -48.86 -17.47 22.59
CA LEU A 10 -47.71 -17.02 21.81
C LEU A 10 -46.44 -17.19 22.66
N VAL A 11 -45.61 -18.17 22.30
CA VAL A 11 -44.22 -18.27 22.77
C VAL A 11 -43.40 -17.32 21.89
N SER A 12 -43.03 -16.16 22.42
CA SER A 12 -42.05 -15.28 21.79
C SER A 12 -40.67 -15.94 21.86
N LEU A 13 -40.13 -16.33 20.71
CA LEU A 13 -38.69 -16.55 20.57
C LEU A 13 -38.01 -15.18 20.68
N VAL A 14 -37.31 -14.94 21.79
CA VAL A 14 -36.35 -13.85 21.89
C VAL A 14 -35.13 -14.28 21.08
N VAL A 15 -34.99 -13.75 19.87
CA VAL A 15 -33.70 -13.73 19.18
C VAL A 15 -32.87 -12.70 19.93
N ALA A 16 -31.90 -13.17 20.71
CA ALA A 16 -30.87 -12.30 21.26
C ALA A 16 -30.04 -11.78 20.08
N GLY A 17 -30.28 -10.54 19.66
CA GLY A 17 -29.34 -9.82 18.81
C GLY A 17 -28.06 -9.64 19.61
N GLY A 18 -27.00 -10.36 19.22
CA GLY A 18 -25.65 -10.02 19.63
C GLY A 18 -25.31 -8.68 19.00
N ALA A 19 -25.24 -7.63 19.80
CA ALA A 19 -24.59 -6.41 19.38
C ALA A 19 -23.12 -6.75 19.11
N THR A 20 -22.59 -6.28 17.97
CA THR A 20 -21.15 -6.17 17.75
C THR A 20 -20.55 -5.40 18.93
N PRO A 21 -19.42 -5.82 19.51
CA PRO A 21 -18.80 -5.08 20.59
C PRO A 21 -18.43 -3.68 20.09
N ASP A 22 -18.75 -2.66 20.89
CA ASP A 22 -18.25 -1.31 20.69
C ASP A 22 -16.71 -1.35 20.77
N PRO A 23 -15.97 -0.94 19.70
CA PRO A 23 -14.50 -1.01 19.66
C PRO A 23 -13.85 -0.24 20.81
N ALA A 24 -14.58 0.68 21.46
CA ALA A 24 -14.12 1.40 22.65
C ALA A 24 -13.98 0.54 23.93
N THR A 25 -14.42 -0.73 23.93
CA THR A 25 -14.47 -1.57 25.15
C THR A 25 -13.70 -2.89 25.08
N ALA A 26 -13.04 -3.20 23.97
CA ALA A 26 -12.14 -4.34 23.89
C ALA A 26 -10.91 -4.11 24.79
N ALA A 27 -10.49 -5.14 25.55
CA ALA A 27 -9.19 -5.10 26.23
C ALA A 27 -8.10 -4.84 25.17
N PRO A 28 -7.04 -4.07 25.46
CA PRO A 28 -6.00 -3.81 24.48
C PRO A 28 -5.43 -5.15 24.05
N HIS A 29 -5.73 -5.57 22.82
CA HIS A 29 -5.08 -6.71 22.23
C HIS A 29 -3.57 -6.40 22.23
N ALA A 30 -2.75 -7.39 22.54
CA ALA A 30 -1.30 -7.22 22.39
C ALA A 30 -1.03 -6.72 20.95
N GLY A 31 -0.11 -5.75 20.79
CA GLY A 31 0.25 -5.24 19.47
C GLY A 31 0.65 -6.38 18.52
N VAL A 32 0.42 -6.21 17.22
CA VAL A 32 0.59 -7.27 16.22
C VAL A 32 2.03 -7.82 16.25
N VAL A 33 3.02 -6.96 16.47
CA VAL A 33 4.42 -7.40 16.59
C VAL A 33 4.64 -8.31 17.80
N ALA A 34 3.96 -8.05 18.91
CA ALA A 34 4.03 -8.89 20.10
C ALA A 34 3.34 -10.25 19.86
N GLN A 35 2.20 -10.27 19.14
CA GLN A 35 1.53 -11.50 18.73
C GLN A 35 2.43 -12.37 17.83
N ILE A 36 3.05 -11.76 16.82
CA ILE A 36 4.01 -12.43 15.93
C ILE A 36 5.16 -13.03 16.74
N ALA A 37 5.77 -12.24 17.64
CA ALA A 37 6.91 -12.70 18.46
C ALA A 37 6.53 -13.81 19.45
N ALA A 38 5.31 -13.80 19.97
CA ALA A 38 4.79 -14.86 20.83
C ALA A 38 4.56 -16.17 20.05
N THR A 39 4.19 -16.06 18.77
CA THR A 39 3.96 -17.21 17.87
C THR A 39 5.27 -17.81 17.36
N ASP A 40 6.19 -16.97 16.88
CA ASP A 40 7.52 -17.36 16.45
C ASP A 40 8.53 -16.25 16.78
N GLY A 41 9.43 -16.51 17.73
CA GLY A 41 10.39 -15.52 18.21
C GLY A 41 11.41 -15.09 17.15
N ALA A 42 11.78 -15.97 16.22
CA ALA A 42 12.74 -15.65 15.17
C ALA A 42 12.12 -14.75 14.09
N VAL A 43 10.85 -14.99 13.76
CA VAL A 43 10.06 -14.08 12.91
C VAL A 43 9.85 -12.75 13.63
N GLY A 44 9.47 -12.78 14.91
CA GLY A 44 9.32 -11.59 15.75
C GLY A 44 10.57 -10.71 15.77
N ASP A 45 11.76 -11.29 15.90
CA ASP A 45 13.04 -10.55 15.85
C ASP A 45 13.28 -9.85 14.51
N ARG A 46 12.78 -10.40 13.39
CA ARG A 46 12.89 -9.79 12.05
C ARG A 46 11.85 -8.71 11.79
N VAL A 47 10.68 -8.78 12.43
CA VAL A 47 9.59 -7.79 12.31
C VAL A 47 9.79 -6.62 13.28
N ARG A 48 10.36 -6.84 14.47
CA ARG A 48 10.56 -5.84 15.52
C ARG A 48 11.17 -4.50 15.05
N PRO A 49 12.15 -4.45 14.12
CA PRO A 49 12.67 -3.18 13.62
C PRO A 49 11.65 -2.29 12.88
N TYR A 50 10.48 -2.83 12.52
CA TYR A 50 9.38 -2.17 11.82
C TYR A 50 8.19 -1.86 12.72
N GLU A 51 8.26 -2.12 14.03
CA GLU A 51 7.15 -1.91 14.98
C GLU A 51 6.57 -0.49 14.91
N GLY A 52 7.42 0.54 14.83
CA GLY A 52 6.97 1.92 14.69
C GLY A 52 6.35 2.29 13.33
N LEU A 53 6.33 1.37 12.37
CA LEU A 53 5.59 1.48 11.10
C LEU A 53 4.31 0.64 11.10
N ILE A 54 4.24 -0.39 11.94
CA ILE A 54 3.11 -1.33 12.01
C ILE A 54 2.07 -0.82 13.00
N GLU A 55 2.51 -0.38 14.17
CA GLU A 55 1.62 0.01 15.26
C GLU A 55 1.04 1.43 15.03
N PRO A 56 -0.21 1.67 15.46
CA PRO A 56 -0.91 2.91 15.17
C PRO A 56 -0.34 4.10 15.96
N VAL A 57 -0.39 5.29 15.36
CA VAL A 57 0.02 6.53 16.01
C VAL A 57 -1.16 7.08 16.81
N THR A 58 -1.12 6.91 18.13
CA THR A 58 -2.24 7.28 19.01
C THR A 58 -2.09 8.64 19.69
N THR A 59 -0.89 9.23 19.64
CA THR A 59 -0.62 10.51 20.32
C THR A 59 0.29 11.41 19.49
N ALA A 60 -0.04 12.70 19.43
CA ALA A 60 0.82 13.70 18.85
C ALA A 60 1.89 14.18 19.85
N THR A 61 3.16 13.97 19.52
CA THR A 61 4.31 14.21 20.41
C THR A 61 5.21 15.34 19.92
N ARG A 62 5.31 15.56 18.60
CA ARG A 62 6.15 16.62 18.05
C ARG A 62 5.53 18.00 18.33
N PRO A 63 6.32 19.01 18.75
CA PRO A 63 5.82 20.38 18.90
C PRO A 63 5.50 21.00 17.53
N LEU A 64 4.54 21.92 17.51
CA LEU A 64 4.26 22.74 16.33
C LEU A 64 5.37 23.79 16.14
N PRO A 65 5.72 24.13 14.89
CA PRO A 65 6.62 25.25 14.62
C PRO A 65 6.02 26.58 15.15
N PRO A 66 6.85 27.55 15.61
CA PRO A 66 6.35 28.80 16.21
C PRO A 66 5.47 29.66 15.30
N LEU A 67 5.68 29.59 13.98
CA LEU A 67 4.88 30.27 12.96
C LEU A 67 4.38 29.23 11.94
N PRO A 68 3.28 28.50 12.24
CA PRO A 68 2.87 27.34 11.45
C PRO A 68 2.66 27.60 9.97
N THR A 69 1.92 28.66 9.61
CA THR A 69 1.65 29.01 8.21
C THR A 69 2.92 29.35 7.44
N GLU A 70 3.86 30.08 8.05
CA GLU A 70 5.12 30.45 7.40
C GLU A 70 6.10 29.27 7.34
N ALA A 71 6.07 28.38 8.33
CA ALA A 71 6.82 27.13 8.30
C ALA A 71 6.33 26.22 7.17
N LEU A 72 5.01 26.12 6.96
CA LEU A 72 4.42 25.37 5.85
C LEU A 72 4.83 25.96 4.49
N ALA A 73 4.75 27.29 4.34
CA ALA A 73 5.21 27.97 3.13
C ALA A 73 6.69 27.69 2.82
N THR A 74 7.53 27.77 3.85
CA THR A 74 8.96 27.47 3.74
C THR A 74 9.18 26.02 3.34
N ALA A 75 8.48 25.07 3.97
CA ALA A 75 8.62 23.64 3.67
C ALA A 75 8.23 23.31 2.22
N VAL A 76 7.09 23.82 1.74
CA VAL A 76 6.64 23.59 0.36
C VAL A 76 7.61 24.20 -0.67
N THR A 77 7.99 25.46 -0.50
CA THR A 77 8.93 26.12 -1.43
C THR A 77 10.31 25.45 -1.41
N ALA A 78 10.83 25.09 -0.23
CA ALA A 78 12.12 24.41 -0.12
C ALA A 78 12.09 23.02 -0.76
N LEU A 79 11.03 22.23 -0.51
CA LEU A 79 10.90 20.91 -1.11
C LEU A 79 10.78 21.02 -2.63
N SER A 80 9.95 21.93 -3.15
CA SER A 80 9.88 22.18 -4.60
C SER A 80 11.23 22.54 -5.21
N ALA A 81 12.01 23.41 -4.55
CA ALA A 81 13.35 23.78 -5.01
C ALA A 81 14.30 22.58 -5.03
N GLN A 82 14.21 21.65 -4.06
CA GLN A 82 14.97 20.38 -4.06
C GLN A 82 14.56 19.42 -5.20
N LEU A 83 13.38 19.63 -5.78
CA LEU A 83 12.94 18.92 -7.00
C LEU A 83 13.45 19.58 -8.28
N GLY A 84 14.08 20.76 -8.18
CA GLY A 84 14.49 21.57 -9.33
C GLY A 84 13.42 22.53 -9.83
N PHE A 85 12.31 22.73 -9.09
CA PHE A 85 11.21 23.60 -9.49
C PHE A 85 11.13 24.84 -8.60
N THR A 86 11.34 26.01 -9.19
CA THR A 86 11.24 27.29 -8.47
C THR A 86 9.78 27.76 -8.44
N GLN A 87 9.17 27.74 -7.26
CA GLN A 87 7.83 28.31 -7.03
C GLN A 87 7.70 28.90 -5.61
N ASP A 88 7.01 30.04 -5.50
CA ASP A 88 6.68 30.67 -4.22
C ASP A 88 5.29 30.19 -3.77
N ALA A 89 5.26 29.42 -2.69
CA ALA A 89 4.06 28.85 -2.12
C ALA A 89 3.36 29.80 -1.13
N GLY A 90 4.04 30.86 -0.67
CA GLY A 90 3.63 31.64 0.49
C GLY A 90 2.30 32.38 0.31
N ALA A 91 2.06 32.97 -0.86
CA ALA A 91 0.79 33.64 -1.14
C ALA A 91 -0.39 32.66 -1.14
N ARG A 92 -0.23 31.48 -1.75
CA ARG A 92 -1.28 30.46 -1.83
C ARG A 92 -1.57 29.85 -0.45
N ILE A 93 -0.53 29.55 0.34
CA ILE A 93 -0.68 29.00 1.68
C ILE A 93 -1.32 29.99 2.66
N ARG A 94 -0.94 31.28 2.60
CA ARG A 94 -1.61 32.30 3.43
C ARG A 94 -3.07 32.48 3.05
N ALA A 95 -3.38 32.47 1.75
CA ALA A 95 -4.75 32.60 1.27
C ALA A 95 -5.65 31.43 1.69
N ALA A 96 -5.08 30.24 1.89
CA ALA A 96 -5.82 29.06 2.33
C ALA A 96 -6.33 29.14 3.76
N ALA A 97 -5.76 30.01 4.60
CA ALA A 97 -6.20 30.24 5.99
C ALA A 97 -6.31 28.95 6.84
N LEU A 98 -5.40 27.99 6.62
CA LEU A 98 -5.34 26.71 7.35
C LEU A 98 -5.30 26.93 8.87
N PRO A 99 -6.00 26.10 9.68
CA PRO A 99 -5.84 26.10 11.13
C PRO A 99 -4.36 25.97 11.54
N PRO A 100 -3.87 26.72 12.54
CA PRO A 100 -2.44 26.70 12.90
C PRO A 100 -1.91 25.31 13.26
N THR A 101 -2.75 24.45 13.85
CA THR A 101 -2.43 23.05 14.15
C THR A 101 -2.18 22.26 12.86
N VAL A 102 -3.11 22.29 11.92
CA VAL A 102 -3.02 21.62 10.61
C VAL A 102 -1.82 22.14 9.82
N ALA A 103 -1.66 23.47 9.72
CA ALA A 103 -0.53 24.06 9.01
C ALA A 103 0.83 23.62 9.60
N GLY A 104 0.91 23.54 10.94
CA GLY A 104 2.14 23.14 11.63
C GLY A 104 2.44 21.65 11.46
N ARG A 105 1.41 20.79 11.45
CA ARG A 105 1.55 19.35 11.19
C ARG A 105 1.94 19.07 9.74
N LEU A 106 1.30 19.74 8.78
CA LEU A 106 1.71 19.70 7.37
C LEU A 106 3.17 20.14 7.19
N ALA A 107 3.60 21.20 7.87
CA ALA A 107 4.99 21.66 7.81
C ALA A 107 5.98 20.62 8.36
N ASN A 108 5.62 19.96 9.48
CA ASN A 108 6.43 18.88 10.05
C ASN A 108 6.53 17.68 9.08
N LEU A 109 5.41 17.24 8.52
CA LEU A 109 5.34 16.13 7.58
C LEU A 109 6.15 16.42 6.30
N LEU A 110 5.96 17.58 5.68
CA LEU A 110 6.73 17.98 4.49
C LEU A 110 8.22 18.12 4.78
N GLY A 111 8.59 18.56 6.00
CA GLY A 111 9.97 18.57 6.46
C GLY A 111 10.57 17.16 6.52
N ASP A 112 9.81 16.18 7.00
CA ASP A 112 10.24 14.78 7.07
C ASP A 112 10.31 14.13 5.68
N ILE A 113 9.36 14.44 4.78
CA ILE A 113 9.40 14.05 3.36
C ILE A 113 10.68 14.59 2.69
N ALA A 114 11.00 15.88 2.90
CA ALA A 114 12.21 16.49 2.36
C ALA A 114 13.49 15.85 2.92
N ALA A 115 13.54 15.56 4.23
CA ALA A 115 14.67 14.87 4.83
C ALA A 115 14.81 13.43 4.31
N CYS A 116 13.71 12.73 4.11
CA CYS A 116 13.70 11.36 3.59
C CYS A 116 14.20 11.30 2.15
N ARG A 117 13.85 12.29 1.31
CA ARG A 117 14.39 12.44 -0.04
C ARG A 117 15.93 12.49 -0.09
N ALA A 118 16.56 13.19 0.85
CA ALA A 118 18.03 13.26 0.90
C ALA A 118 18.65 11.88 1.18
N VAL A 119 18.01 11.09 2.03
CA VAL A 119 18.45 9.72 2.36
C VAL A 119 18.26 8.78 1.16
N THR A 120 17.11 8.84 0.50
CA THR A 120 16.79 7.97 -0.63
C THR A 120 17.63 8.28 -1.86
N ALA A 121 17.87 9.57 -2.15
CA ALA A 121 18.74 10.00 -3.25
C ALA A 121 20.18 9.48 -3.09
N ALA A 122 20.72 9.52 -1.86
CA ALA A 122 22.03 8.96 -1.57
C ALA A 122 22.06 7.44 -1.78
N GLY A 123 21.01 6.72 -1.34
CA GLY A 123 20.87 5.28 -1.57
C GLY A 123 20.84 4.93 -3.05
N PHE A 124 20.03 5.64 -3.85
CA PHE A 124 19.91 5.42 -5.29
C PHE A 124 21.25 5.55 -6.01
N ALA A 125 22.08 6.55 -5.65
CA ALA A 125 23.38 6.78 -6.27
C ALA A 125 24.38 5.61 -6.07
N THR A 126 24.16 4.74 -5.08
CA THR A 126 25.04 3.59 -4.81
C THR A 126 24.66 2.32 -5.57
N LEU A 127 23.46 2.28 -6.16
CA LEU A 127 22.92 1.12 -6.85
C LEU A 127 23.14 1.23 -8.36
N THR A 128 24.03 0.38 -8.88
CA THR A 128 24.23 0.26 -10.33
C THR A 128 23.36 -0.87 -10.89
N PRO A 129 22.95 -0.81 -12.17
CA PRO A 129 22.18 -1.88 -12.82
C PRO A 129 22.83 -3.26 -12.66
N GLY A 130 24.17 -3.36 -12.78
CA GLY A 130 24.90 -4.61 -12.60
C GLY A 130 24.81 -5.16 -11.18
N ARG A 131 24.94 -4.30 -10.16
CA ARG A 131 24.81 -4.73 -8.75
C ARG A 131 23.41 -5.20 -8.42
N LEU A 132 22.39 -4.54 -8.94
CA LEU A 132 21.00 -4.96 -8.76
C LEU A 132 20.73 -6.30 -9.48
N ALA A 133 21.17 -6.45 -10.73
CA ALA A 133 21.03 -7.71 -11.46
C ALA A 133 21.73 -8.86 -10.74
N ASP A 134 22.92 -8.62 -10.17
CA ASP A 134 23.62 -9.61 -9.37
C ASP A 134 22.89 -9.94 -8.07
N ALA A 135 22.29 -8.95 -7.39
CA ALA A 135 21.48 -9.20 -6.21
C ALA A 135 20.20 -9.98 -6.52
N LEU A 136 19.53 -9.70 -7.63
CA LEU A 136 18.38 -10.49 -8.07
C LEU A 136 18.78 -11.94 -8.34
N ARG A 137 19.95 -12.16 -8.96
CA ARG A 137 20.47 -13.48 -9.31
C ARG A 137 21.10 -14.24 -8.14
N THR A 138 21.62 -13.56 -7.13
CA THR A 138 22.43 -14.18 -6.06
C THR A 138 21.93 -13.91 -4.66
N GLY A 139 20.95 -13.01 -4.47
CA GLY A 139 20.39 -12.52 -3.19
C GLY A 139 21.42 -11.92 -2.24
N ALA A 140 22.64 -11.73 -2.74
CA ALA A 140 23.80 -11.25 -2.02
C ALA A 140 24.32 -9.97 -2.70
N GLY A 141 25.38 -9.38 -2.13
CA GLY A 141 26.07 -8.24 -2.72
C GLY A 141 25.44 -6.86 -2.44
N LEU A 142 24.27 -6.85 -1.79
CA LEU A 142 23.67 -5.65 -1.22
C LEU A 142 23.61 -5.78 0.30
N ASP A 143 24.12 -4.77 0.98
CA ASP A 143 24.15 -4.71 2.44
C ASP A 143 22.89 -3.96 2.91
N PRO A 144 21.93 -4.64 3.58
CA PRO A 144 20.70 -4.01 4.04
C PRO A 144 20.94 -2.87 5.04
N THR A 145 22.07 -2.88 5.75
CA THR A 145 22.40 -1.81 6.71
C THR A 145 22.68 -0.48 6.00
N GLN A 146 23.09 -0.51 4.73
CA GLN A 146 23.28 0.69 3.90
C GLN A 146 21.97 1.44 3.65
N PHE A 147 20.84 0.75 3.75
CA PHE A 147 19.50 1.31 3.49
C PHE A 147 18.66 1.44 4.77
N ALA A 148 19.22 1.16 5.95
CA ALA A 148 18.54 1.35 7.24
C ALA A 148 18.06 2.79 7.46
N GLY A 149 18.72 3.77 6.84
CA GLY A 149 18.28 5.16 6.85
C GLY A 149 16.90 5.38 6.21
N ILE A 150 16.55 4.60 5.17
CA ILE A 150 15.25 4.71 4.49
C ILE A 150 14.13 4.27 5.44
N ARG A 151 14.29 3.14 6.13
CA ARG A 151 13.36 2.70 7.19
C ARG A 151 13.20 3.77 8.27
N GLY A 152 14.30 4.32 8.76
CA GLY A 152 14.27 5.35 9.80
C GLY A 152 13.59 6.65 9.35
N CYS A 153 13.68 7.03 8.07
CA CYS A 153 12.94 8.17 7.56
C CYS A 153 11.47 7.85 7.29
N ALA A 154 11.14 6.65 6.81
CA ALA A 154 9.76 6.18 6.69
C ALA A 154 9.01 6.27 8.01
N GLN A 155 9.61 5.84 9.12
CA GLN A 155 8.98 5.89 10.44
C GLN A 155 8.65 7.33 10.87
N ARG A 156 9.51 8.30 10.53
CA ARG A 156 9.21 9.72 10.81
C ARG A 156 8.06 10.23 9.97
N VAL A 157 8.04 9.89 8.67
CA VAL A 157 6.94 10.28 7.77
C VAL A 157 5.62 9.66 8.23
N TRP A 158 5.60 8.36 8.58
CA TRP A 158 4.43 7.69 9.14
C TRP A 158 3.96 8.34 10.44
N THR A 159 4.88 8.57 11.39
CA THR A 159 4.56 9.25 12.64
C THR A 159 3.93 10.62 12.38
N ALA A 160 4.56 11.45 11.54
CA ALA A 160 4.05 12.78 11.20
C ALA A 160 2.71 12.75 10.44
N THR A 161 2.45 11.69 9.67
CA THR A 161 1.15 11.44 9.01
C THR A 161 0.08 11.18 10.06
N GLY A 162 0.31 10.25 10.99
CA GLY A 162 -0.62 10.00 12.09
C GLY A 162 -0.83 11.21 13.02
N GLU A 163 0.20 12.03 13.26
CA GLU A 163 0.01 13.28 14.02
C GLU A 163 -0.81 14.34 13.27
N LEU A 164 -0.75 14.35 11.92
CA LEU A 164 -1.59 15.20 11.08
C LEU A 164 -3.03 14.69 11.06
N GLU A 165 -3.20 13.38 10.90
CA GLU A 165 -4.48 12.68 10.99
C GLU A 165 -5.16 12.99 12.33
N LEU A 166 -4.49 12.84 13.47
CA LEU A 166 -5.02 13.21 14.79
C LEU A 166 -5.42 14.69 14.92
N ALA A 167 -4.83 15.59 14.13
CA ALA A 167 -5.18 17.01 14.12
C ALA A 167 -6.35 17.34 13.18
N LEU A 168 -6.64 16.46 12.23
CA LEU A 168 -7.73 16.58 11.27
C LEU A 168 -8.96 15.78 11.67
N ARG A 169 -8.77 14.63 12.35
CA ARG A 169 -9.82 13.81 12.96
C ARG A 169 -10.70 14.68 13.84
N GLN A 170 -11.98 14.70 13.51
CA GLN A 170 -13.00 15.38 14.31
C GLN A 170 -13.50 14.44 15.42
N PRO A 171 -13.98 14.97 16.56
CA PRO A 171 -14.64 14.13 17.56
C PRO A 171 -15.87 13.46 16.93
N ALA A 172 -15.92 12.12 16.99
CA ALA A 172 -16.96 11.23 16.49
C ALA A 172 -18.26 11.95 16.07
N ALA A 173 -18.26 12.49 14.85
CA ALA A 173 -19.51 12.76 14.17
C ALA A 173 -20.20 11.40 13.96
N ALA A 174 -21.53 11.40 13.79
CA ALA A 174 -22.21 10.17 13.37
C ALA A 174 -21.47 9.64 12.13
N ALA A 175 -21.25 8.32 12.07
CA ALA A 175 -20.38 7.64 11.09
C ALA A 175 -20.71 7.88 9.59
N ASP A 176 -21.68 8.76 9.28
CA ASP A 176 -22.19 9.03 7.95
C ASP A 176 -22.13 10.54 7.55
N GLU A 177 -21.62 11.45 8.39
CA GLU A 177 -21.61 12.90 8.07
C GLU A 177 -20.18 13.48 7.98
N CYS A 178 -19.68 13.61 6.74
CA CYS A 178 -18.40 14.26 6.48
C CYS A 178 -18.37 15.70 7.00
N THR A 179 -17.32 16.03 7.76
CA THR A 179 -17.08 17.38 8.28
C THR A 179 -15.90 18.05 7.57
N PRO A 180 -16.13 19.15 6.81
CA PRO A 180 -15.05 19.82 6.10
C PRO A 180 -14.11 20.57 7.05
N VAL A 181 -12.86 20.72 6.67
CA VAL A 181 -11.89 21.58 7.36
C VAL A 181 -12.16 23.04 7.00
N ASN A 182 -12.20 23.93 7.99
CA ASN A 182 -12.38 25.37 7.73
C ASN A 182 -11.09 25.99 7.14
N ALA A 183 -10.87 25.79 5.84
CA ALA A 183 -9.78 26.30 5.04
C ALA A 183 -10.18 26.35 3.56
N ALA A 184 -9.42 27.07 2.73
CA ALA A 184 -9.54 26.96 1.27
C ALA A 184 -8.58 25.87 0.74
N PRO A 185 -8.89 25.22 -0.40
CA PRO A 185 -8.03 24.20 -0.98
C PRO A 185 -6.65 24.74 -1.35
N VAL A 186 -5.63 23.89 -1.20
CA VAL A 186 -4.24 24.18 -1.60
C VAL A 186 -3.84 23.20 -2.68
N ASP A 187 -3.43 23.72 -3.83
CA ASP A 187 -2.86 22.92 -4.91
C ASP A 187 -1.52 23.50 -5.32
N ILE A 188 -0.42 22.82 -5.04
CA ILE A 188 0.95 23.26 -5.32
C ILE A 188 1.70 22.05 -5.86
N TRP A 189 1.46 21.72 -7.13
CA TRP A 189 2.08 20.59 -7.80
C TRP A 189 3.61 20.76 -7.96
N PRO A 190 4.42 19.68 -7.82
CA PRO A 190 4.04 18.31 -7.42
C PRO A 190 4.08 18.07 -5.90
N VAL A 191 4.12 19.13 -5.08
CA VAL A 191 4.43 19.01 -3.66
C VAL A 191 3.19 18.69 -2.81
N LEU A 192 2.16 19.54 -2.86
CA LEU A 192 1.03 19.48 -1.93
C LEU A 192 -0.30 19.65 -2.66
N ARG A 193 -1.21 18.71 -2.44
CA ARG A 193 -2.64 18.86 -2.67
C ARG A 193 -3.34 18.70 -1.31
N PHE A 194 -4.06 19.71 -0.88
CA PHE A 194 -4.89 19.69 0.33
C PHE A 194 -6.30 20.10 -0.06
N GLU A 195 -7.24 19.20 0.10
CA GLU A 195 -8.65 19.40 -0.17
C GLU A 195 -9.43 19.37 1.15
N PRO A 196 -9.98 20.51 1.60
CA PRO A 196 -10.67 20.60 2.89
C PRO A 196 -12.16 20.27 2.83
N SER A 197 -12.75 20.14 1.64
CA SER A 197 -14.20 19.93 1.51
C SER A 197 -14.59 18.46 1.63
N CYS A 198 -15.89 18.20 1.59
CA CYS A 198 -16.49 16.86 1.56
C CYS A 198 -17.05 16.54 0.16
N ALA A 199 -16.50 17.17 -0.87
CA ALA A 199 -16.99 17.05 -2.22
C ALA A 199 -16.20 15.97 -2.94
N ASP A 200 -16.87 15.19 -3.79
CA ASP A 200 -16.20 14.18 -4.60
C ASP A 200 -15.20 14.82 -5.60
N HIS A 201 -13.99 14.29 -5.63
CA HIS A 201 -12.89 14.70 -6.49
C HIS A 201 -12.32 13.52 -7.29
N THR A 202 -11.63 13.88 -8.37
CA THR A 202 -10.76 12.94 -9.07
C THR A 202 -9.36 13.51 -9.05
N TYR A 203 -8.39 12.69 -8.67
CA TYR A 203 -6.98 13.05 -8.56
C TYR A 203 -6.19 12.44 -9.73
N PRO A 204 -5.99 13.16 -10.85
CA PRO A 204 -5.30 12.62 -12.02
C PRO A 204 -3.78 12.87 -12.03
N ASN A 205 -3.24 13.67 -11.10
CA ASN A 205 -1.85 14.10 -11.10
C ASN A 205 -1.12 13.57 -9.87
N ASP A 206 0.13 13.19 -10.05
CA ASP A 206 0.99 12.71 -8.98
C ASP A 206 1.46 13.85 -8.07
N TYR A 207 1.43 13.60 -6.77
CA TYR A 207 1.89 14.52 -5.73
C TYR A 207 2.76 13.81 -4.69
N LEU A 208 3.61 14.57 -3.99
CA LEU A 208 4.33 14.09 -2.82
C LEU A 208 3.43 14.01 -1.58
N LEU A 209 2.47 14.91 -1.44
CA LEU A 209 1.52 14.90 -0.34
C LEU A 209 0.14 15.23 -0.88
N VAL A 210 -0.79 14.28 -0.74
CA VAL A 210 -2.22 14.50 -0.89
C VAL A 210 -2.86 14.33 0.48
N VAL A 211 -3.70 15.28 0.86
CA VAL A 211 -4.54 15.21 2.05
C VAL A 211 -5.94 15.60 1.62
N ASP A 212 -6.88 14.69 1.78
CA ASP A 212 -8.30 14.92 1.54
C ASP A 212 -9.06 14.87 2.87
N ALA A 213 -10.12 15.68 2.99
CA ALA A 213 -10.92 15.76 4.21
C ALA A 213 -12.18 14.90 4.15
N GLY A 214 -12.64 14.61 2.94
CA GLY A 214 -13.56 13.54 2.60
C GLY A 214 -14.31 13.76 1.29
N GLY A 215 -15.21 12.84 0.99
CA GLY A 215 -15.90 12.78 -0.29
C GLY A 215 -15.86 11.33 -0.78
N ASN A 216 -16.55 11.00 -1.86
CA ASN A 216 -16.34 9.71 -2.52
C ASN A 216 -15.40 9.93 -3.71
N ASP A 217 -14.11 9.80 -3.45
CA ASP A 217 -13.05 10.25 -4.32
C ASP A 217 -12.49 9.17 -5.23
N THR A 218 -11.80 9.59 -6.28
CA THR A 218 -11.11 8.68 -7.20
C THR A 218 -9.65 9.09 -7.37
N TYR A 219 -8.76 8.29 -6.81
CA TYR A 219 -7.32 8.47 -6.86
C TYR A 219 -6.70 7.76 -8.08
N ARG A 220 -6.64 8.47 -9.20
CA ARG A 220 -6.01 7.98 -10.45
C ARG A 220 -4.51 8.28 -10.53
N ASN A 221 -3.96 8.90 -9.49
CA ASN A 221 -2.57 9.31 -9.38
C ASN A 221 -1.72 8.22 -8.70
N ASN A 222 -0.59 8.60 -8.11
CA ASN A 222 0.30 7.70 -7.39
C ASN A 222 -0.30 7.12 -6.12
N ALA A 223 -1.41 7.70 -5.61
CA ALA A 223 -2.09 7.28 -4.39
C ALA A 223 -1.08 7.03 -3.25
N GLY A 224 -0.28 8.04 -2.93
CA GLY A 224 0.75 7.97 -1.89
C GLY A 224 2.03 7.21 -2.26
N SER A 225 2.16 6.70 -3.48
CA SER A 225 3.38 5.99 -3.91
C SER A 225 4.51 6.92 -4.33
N ASN A 226 5.74 6.46 -4.16
CA ASN A 226 6.89 7.36 -4.11
C ASN A 226 7.53 7.71 -5.47
N LEU A 227 7.02 7.16 -6.56
CA LEU A 227 7.43 7.48 -7.93
C LEU A 227 6.47 8.53 -8.50
N VAL A 228 6.97 9.75 -8.65
CA VAL A 228 6.19 10.90 -9.13
C VAL A 228 6.58 11.24 -10.56
N ASP A 229 5.60 11.29 -11.46
CA ASP A 229 5.81 11.79 -12.83
C ASP A 229 5.93 13.32 -12.82
N VAL A 230 7.03 13.82 -13.39
CA VAL A 230 7.31 15.25 -13.54
C VAL A 230 7.64 15.62 -15.00
N ASN A 231 7.16 14.85 -15.97
CA ASN A 231 7.39 15.13 -17.40
C ASN A 231 6.43 16.17 -17.98
N PHE A 232 5.21 16.23 -17.46
CA PHE A 232 4.18 17.18 -17.86
C PHE A 232 3.73 18.00 -16.65
N SER A 233 3.51 19.29 -16.88
CA SER A 233 2.92 20.17 -15.87
C SER A 233 1.40 20.13 -15.95
N PRO A 234 0.67 19.93 -14.83
CA PRO A 234 -0.77 20.07 -14.83
C PRO A 234 -1.20 21.48 -15.23
N ALA A 235 -2.38 21.59 -15.84
CA ALA A 235 -2.94 22.89 -16.21
C ALA A 235 -3.10 23.78 -14.96
N GLY A 236 -2.61 25.02 -15.04
CA GLY A 236 -2.65 25.97 -13.91
C GLY A 236 -1.50 25.82 -12.89
N SER A 237 -0.58 24.87 -13.09
CA SER A 237 0.64 24.75 -12.29
C SER A 237 1.57 25.95 -12.52
N ALA A 238 2.26 26.37 -11.45
CA ALA A 238 3.33 27.38 -11.54
C ALA A 238 4.63 26.79 -12.13
N VAL A 239 4.77 25.46 -12.12
CA VAL A 239 5.92 24.76 -12.70
C VAL A 239 5.79 24.76 -14.22
N THR A 240 6.79 25.32 -14.90
CA THR A 240 6.84 25.43 -16.37
C THR A 240 8.18 24.92 -16.89
N GLY A 241 8.33 24.81 -18.21
CA GLY A 241 9.59 24.36 -18.84
C GLY A 241 9.76 22.83 -18.92
N LEU A 242 8.71 22.08 -18.59
CA LEU A 242 8.62 20.63 -18.80
C LEU A 242 8.25 20.29 -20.26
N ARG A 243 8.05 19.02 -20.59
CA ARG A 243 7.76 18.57 -21.97
C ARG A 243 6.45 19.17 -22.52
N GLY A 244 5.54 19.59 -21.65
CA GLY A 244 4.31 20.28 -22.02
C GLY A 244 3.34 20.45 -20.84
N VAL A 245 2.11 20.87 -21.17
CA VAL A 245 0.98 20.90 -20.24
C VAL A 245 0.15 19.64 -20.46
N GLY A 246 -0.14 18.91 -19.38
CA GLY A 246 -0.89 17.66 -19.42
C GLY A 246 -0.94 16.98 -18.05
N PRO A 247 -1.67 15.86 -17.92
CA PRO A 247 -1.69 15.08 -16.69
C PRO A 247 -0.28 14.64 -16.28
N ALA A 248 0.09 14.91 -15.04
CA ALA A 248 1.36 14.47 -14.46
C ALA A 248 1.21 13.09 -13.85
N LYS A 249 1.08 12.05 -14.69
CA LYS A 249 0.89 10.66 -14.27
C LYS A 249 1.52 9.70 -15.28
N GLY A 250 2.12 8.61 -14.78
CA GLY A 250 2.47 7.48 -15.65
C GLY A 250 3.87 6.90 -15.49
N CYS A 251 4.35 6.72 -14.27
CA CYS A 251 5.56 5.92 -14.00
C CYS A 251 5.35 4.46 -14.43
N GLN A 252 5.95 4.09 -15.58
CA GLN A 252 5.73 2.78 -16.23
C GLN A 252 6.93 1.82 -16.17
N ARG A 253 8.14 2.31 -15.91
CA ARG A 253 9.38 1.50 -15.97
C ARG A 253 10.16 1.58 -14.67
N ALA A 254 9.70 0.86 -13.64
CA ALA A 254 10.42 0.78 -12.37
C ALA A 254 11.48 -0.35 -12.36
N ILE A 255 11.33 -1.43 -13.16
CA ILE A 255 12.18 -2.64 -13.09
C ILE A 255 12.24 -3.33 -14.47
N PRO A 256 13.38 -3.86 -14.98
CA PRO A 256 14.79 -3.55 -14.74
C PRO A 256 15.36 -2.61 -15.81
N GLY A 257 16.16 -1.64 -15.37
CA GLY A 257 16.87 -0.74 -16.26
C GLY A 257 17.57 0.39 -15.52
N LEU A 258 16.96 0.98 -14.48
CA LEU A 258 17.43 2.22 -13.80
C LEU A 258 17.81 3.37 -14.76
N THR A 259 17.65 3.20 -16.08
CA THR A 259 18.22 4.01 -17.16
C THR A 259 17.19 4.89 -17.86
N ALA A 260 15.91 4.70 -17.56
CA ALA A 260 14.82 5.52 -18.08
C ALA A 260 13.90 5.95 -16.94
N ALA A 261 14.45 6.60 -15.92
CA ALA A 261 13.64 7.21 -14.87
C ALA A 261 12.93 8.44 -15.44
N ASP A 262 11.79 8.22 -16.10
CA ASP A 262 10.79 9.25 -16.40
C ASP A 262 10.14 9.79 -15.10
N CYS A 263 10.53 9.26 -13.94
CA CYS A 263 9.95 9.61 -12.65
C CYS A 263 11.00 10.03 -11.64
N LEU A 264 10.55 10.83 -10.69
CA LEU A 264 11.30 11.35 -9.57
C LEU A 264 11.02 10.47 -8.34
N PRO A 265 11.99 9.66 -7.88
CA PRO A 265 11.86 8.95 -6.62
C PRO A 265 11.84 9.94 -5.46
N ALA A 266 10.92 9.77 -4.53
CA ALA A 266 10.78 10.61 -3.35
C ALA A 266 10.30 9.80 -2.14
N ALA A 267 9.85 10.52 -1.10
CA ALA A 267 8.87 10.01 -0.17
C ALA A 267 7.52 10.64 -0.54
N ALA A 268 6.43 9.88 -0.49
CA ALA A 268 5.10 10.36 -0.80
C ALA A 268 4.06 9.81 0.19
N VAL A 269 3.00 10.59 0.40
CA VAL A 269 1.89 10.28 1.30
C VAL A 269 0.57 10.66 0.63
N LEU A 270 -0.41 9.76 0.73
CA LEU A 270 -1.83 10.06 0.63
C LEU A 270 -2.43 9.83 2.01
N LEU A 271 -3.13 10.83 2.53
CA LEU A 271 -3.98 10.74 3.71
C LEU A 271 -5.41 11.10 3.28
N ASP A 272 -6.26 10.09 3.15
CA ASP A 272 -7.70 10.28 3.09
C ASP A 272 -8.28 10.20 4.50
N LEU A 273 -9.40 10.89 4.74
CA LEU A 273 -10.03 10.92 6.05
C LEU A 273 -11.41 10.30 6.10
N GLN A 274 -12.20 10.37 5.02
CA GLN A 274 -13.64 10.09 5.03
C GLN A 274 -14.20 9.83 3.62
N GLY A 275 -15.04 8.81 3.51
CA GLY A 275 -15.91 8.57 2.37
C GLY A 275 -15.43 7.42 1.48
N ARG A 276 -16.33 7.00 0.58
CA ARG A 276 -16.19 5.74 -0.15
C ARG A 276 -15.39 5.96 -1.41
N ASP A 277 -14.16 5.52 -1.35
CA ASP A 277 -13.12 5.91 -2.26
C ASP A 277 -12.73 4.81 -3.22
N THR A 278 -12.12 5.25 -4.31
CA THR A 278 -11.52 4.38 -5.30
C THR A 278 -10.06 4.75 -5.49
N TYR A 279 -9.19 3.87 -5.02
CA TYR A 279 -7.75 3.98 -5.13
C TYR A 279 -7.23 3.20 -6.33
N GLY A 280 -6.67 3.91 -7.30
CA GLY A 280 -6.30 3.33 -8.58
C GLY A 280 -7.50 3.19 -9.52
N VAL A 281 -7.23 2.71 -10.74
CA VAL A 281 -8.28 2.58 -11.77
C VAL A 281 -8.04 1.34 -12.61
N ARG A 282 -9.14 0.67 -12.93
CA ARG A 282 -9.21 -0.42 -13.90
C ARG A 282 -10.08 0.01 -15.08
N GLU A 283 -9.47 0.65 -16.07
CA GLU A 283 -10.16 1.12 -17.27
C GLU A 283 -9.86 0.22 -18.48
N THR A 284 -10.91 -0.13 -19.21
CA THR A 284 -10.86 -0.81 -20.52
C THR A 284 -10.30 0.15 -21.59
N PRO A 285 -9.54 -0.26 -22.63
CA PRO A 285 -9.28 -1.61 -23.08
C PRO A 285 -8.13 -2.26 -22.31
N ASP A 286 -8.50 -3.10 -21.34
CA ASP A 286 -7.65 -4.18 -20.87
C ASP A 286 -7.51 -5.27 -21.97
N HIS A 287 -8.17 -5.08 -23.14
CA HIS A 287 -8.17 -5.98 -24.29
C HIS A 287 -8.14 -5.23 -25.62
N ASP A 288 -6.95 -4.83 -26.08
CA ASP A 288 -6.70 -4.68 -27.52
C ASP A 288 -6.12 -6.00 -28.02
N ALA A 289 -6.97 -7.00 -28.31
CA ALA A 289 -6.60 -8.25 -28.98
C ALA A 289 -5.20 -8.85 -28.59
N GLY A 290 -4.82 -8.75 -27.31
CA GLY A 290 -3.43 -8.90 -26.84
C GLY A 290 -3.11 -8.09 -25.58
N CYS A 291 -1.82 -7.88 -25.29
CA CYS A 291 -1.34 -7.16 -24.09
C CYS A 291 -1.35 -5.61 -24.30
N THR A 292 -1.82 -4.83 -23.32
CA THR A 292 -2.00 -3.36 -23.41
C THR A 292 -0.70 -2.53 -23.49
N THR A 293 -0.73 -1.41 -24.21
CA THR A 293 0.35 -0.40 -24.26
C THR A 293 -0.02 0.93 -23.60
N ASP A 294 -1.20 1.04 -22.99
CA ASP A 294 -1.65 2.30 -22.41
C ASP A 294 -0.79 2.65 -21.17
N PRO A 295 -0.26 3.88 -21.07
CA PRO A 295 0.64 4.30 -20.00
C PRO A 295 -0.02 4.40 -18.61
N VAL A 296 -1.31 4.74 -18.56
CA VAL A 296 -2.14 4.70 -17.34
C VAL A 296 -2.38 3.24 -16.96
N VAL A 297 -2.54 2.38 -17.96
CA VAL A 297 -2.76 0.95 -17.76
C VAL A 297 -1.47 0.19 -17.41
N ARG A 298 -0.28 0.67 -17.80
CA ARG A 298 1.02 0.07 -17.43
C ARG A 298 1.59 0.58 -16.12
N ARG A 299 0.83 1.38 -15.37
CA ARG A 299 1.32 1.99 -14.15
C ARG A 299 1.67 0.92 -13.12
N MET A 300 2.87 1.02 -12.58
CA MET A 300 3.39 0.19 -11.50
C MET A 300 3.63 1.08 -10.28
N MET A 301 3.82 0.48 -9.11
CA MET A 301 4.18 1.23 -7.90
C MET A 301 3.13 2.30 -7.55
N THR A 302 1.89 1.85 -7.29
CA THR A 302 0.73 2.67 -6.89
C THR A 302 0.13 2.19 -5.57
N GLY A 303 -0.67 3.04 -4.92
CA GLY A 303 -1.32 2.71 -3.65
C GLY A 303 -0.29 2.45 -2.55
N GLY A 304 0.38 3.50 -2.09
CA GLY A 304 1.36 3.41 -1.01
C GLY A 304 2.61 2.57 -1.30
N ALA A 305 2.96 2.32 -2.56
CA ALA A 305 4.14 1.53 -2.90
C ALA A 305 5.45 2.31 -2.76
N GLY A 306 6.50 1.62 -2.30
CA GLY A 306 7.85 2.17 -2.14
C GLY A 306 8.87 1.49 -3.04
N PHE A 307 9.58 2.28 -3.85
CA PHE A 307 10.72 1.86 -4.65
C PHE A 307 11.91 2.77 -4.37
N LEU A 308 12.96 2.25 -3.72
CA LEU A 308 14.13 3.01 -3.25
C LEU A 308 13.76 4.27 -2.43
N GLY A 309 12.57 4.28 -1.84
CA GLY A 309 12.01 5.37 -1.08
C GLY A 309 10.74 4.95 -0.39
N VAL A 310 9.91 5.92 0.00
CA VAL A 310 8.80 5.69 0.93
C VAL A 310 7.49 6.06 0.28
N GLY A 311 6.57 5.10 0.17
CA GLY A 311 5.19 5.35 -0.22
C GLY A 311 4.27 5.00 0.94
N ILE A 312 3.29 5.86 1.22
CA ILE A 312 2.30 5.66 2.28
C ILE A 312 0.94 6.06 1.72
N LEU A 313 -0.01 5.13 1.76
CA LEU A 313 -1.43 5.39 1.64
C LEU A 313 -2.04 5.13 3.02
N ARG A 314 -2.68 6.15 3.59
CA ARG A 314 -3.50 6.05 4.78
C ARG A 314 -4.92 6.45 4.40
N ASP A 315 -5.84 5.50 4.47
CA ASP A 315 -7.25 5.79 4.65
C ASP A 315 -7.55 5.76 6.15
N ALA A 316 -8.15 6.82 6.69
CA ALA A 316 -8.37 6.97 8.11
C ALA A 316 -9.83 6.71 8.54
N ASP A 317 -10.67 6.31 7.59
CA ASP A 317 -12.11 6.13 7.71
C ASP A 317 -12.51 4.65 7.75
N SER A 318 -13.80 4.37 7.96
CA SER A 318 -14.31 3.00 8.09
C SER A 318 -15.38 2.67 7.04
N SER A 319 -15.33 3.33 5.89
CA SER A 319 -16.32 3.26 4.83
C SER A 319 -15.82 2.32 3.72
N PRO A 320 -16.72 1.65 2.99
CA PRO A 320 -16.29 0.62 2.05
C PRO A 320 -15.63 1.21 0.81
N ASP A 321 -14.41 0.76 0.56
CA ASP A 321 -13.50 1.28 -0.44
C ASP A 321 -13.08 0.26 -1.49
N ARG A 322 -12.46 0.79 -2.55
CA ARG A 322 -11.90 -0.03 -3.62
C ARG A 322 -10.44 0.28 -3.88
N TYR A 323 -9.60 -0.69 -3.61
CA TYR A 323 -8.17 -0.66 -3.85
C TYR A 323 -7.81 -1.48 -5.09
N THR A 324 -7.36 -0.81 -6.14
CA THR A 324 -6.91 -1.46 -7.37
C THR A 324 -5.46 -1.14 -7.71
N GLY A 325 -4.66 -2.19 -7.79
CA GLY A 325 -3.25 -2.16 -8.12
C GLY A 325 -2.90 -2.99 -9.35
N LYS A 326 -1.65 -2.89 -9.79
CA LYS A 326 -1.10 -3.74 -10.86
C LYS A 326 0.12 -4.48 -10.36
N THR A 327 1.30 -4.07 -10.81
CA THR A 327 2.56 -4.64 -10.35
C THR A 327 3.19 -3.72 -9.32
N GLY A 328 3.54 -4.27 -8.16
CA GLY A 328 4.25 -3.52 -7.15
C GLY A 328 3.41 -2.50 -6.41
N SER A 329 2.14 -2.79 -6.20
CA SER A 329 1.16 -1.83 -5.68
C SER A 329 0.58 -2.25 -4.33
N LEU A 330 -0.24 -1.40 -3.74
CA LEU A 330 -0.98 -1.68 -2.50
C LEU A 330 -0.01 -2.04 -1.36
N GLY A 331 0.78 -1.06 -0.94
CA GLY A 331 1.71 -1.19 0.18
C GLY A 331 2.96 -2.02 -0.13
N ALA A 332 3.30 -2.25 -1.39
CA ALA A 332 4.48 -3.05 -1.73
C ALA A 332 5.80 -2.30 -1.51
N GLY A 333 6.72 -2.92 -0.78
CA GLY A 333 8.11 -2.48 -0.60
C GLY A 333 9.03 -3.17 -1.59
N HIS A 334 9.34 -2.52 -2.71
CA HIS A 334 10.30 -3.03 -3.68
C HIS A 334 11.74 -2.76 -3.23
N ILE A 335 12.67 -2.64 -4.16
CA ILE A 335 14.11 -2.53 -3.92
C ILE A 335 14.40 -1.45 -2.87
N PHE A 336 14.81 -1.87 -1.66
CA PHE A 336 15.01 -1.04 -0.45
C PHE A 336 13.93 0.02 -0.19
N GLY A 337 12.73 -0.18 -0.71
CA GLY A 337 11.60 0.70 -0.54
C GLY A 337 10.81 0.34 0.70
N VAL A 338 10.15 1.34 1.27
CA VAL A 338 9.11 1.15 2.27
C VAL A 338 7.79 1.48 1.61
N GLY A 339 6.94 0.47 1.42
CA GLY A 339 5.57 0.64 0.96
C GLY A 339 4.59 0.33 2.08
N MET A 340 3.56 1.16 2.23
CA MET A 340 2.54 1.02 3.25
C MET A 340 1.17 1.41 2.68
N LEU A 341 0.20 0.52 2.86
CA LEU A 341 -1.22 0.80 2.77
C LEU A 341 -1.79 0.49 4.16
N SER A 342 -2.45 1.46 4.78
CA SER A 342 -3.15 1.30 6.04
C SER A 342 -4.56 1.83 5.88
N ASP A 343 -5.54 0.94 6.05
CA ASP A 343 -6.96 1.25 6.09
C ASP A 343 -7.45 1.27 7.55
N ALA A 344 -8.48 2.05 7.90
CA ALA A 344 -9.03 2.07 9.27
C ALA A 344 -10.33 1.24 9.40
N GLY A 345 -10.83 0.70 8.30
CA GLY A 345 -11.81 -0.35 8.15
C GLY A 345 -12.80 -0.07 7.01
N GLY A 346 -13.82 -0.90 6.88
CA GLY A 346 -14.77 -0.82 5.78
C GLY A 346 -14.97 -2.21 5.18
N ASP A 347 -16.03 -2.41 4.42
CA ASP A 347 -16.18 -3.67 3.67
C ASP A 347 -15.47 -3.49 2.31
N ASP A 348 -14.17 -3.72 2.28
CA ASP A 348 -13.27 -3.27 1.21
C ASP A 348 -12.99 -4.34 0.16
N THR A 349 -12.48 -3.87 -0.99
CA THR A 349 -11.96 -4.75 -2.02
C THR A 349 -10.54 -4.38 -2.42
N TYR A 350 -9.62 -5.32 -2.22
CA TYR A 350 -8.23 -5.25 -2.62
C TYR A 350 -7.95 -6.14 -3.82
N ASP A 351 -7.68 -5.55 -4.98
CA ASP A 351 -7.42 -6.27 -6.23
C ASP A 351 -6.12 -5.80 -6.88
N ALA A 352 -5.17 -6.70 -7.10
CA ALA A 352 -3.91 -6.38 -7.78
C ALA A 352 -3.41 -7.50 -8.68
N VAL A 353 -2.43 -7.22 -9.53
CA VAL A 353 -1.95 -8.23 -10.50
C VAL A 353 -0.82 -9.08 -9.93
N ARG A 354 0.26 -8.47 -9.42
CA ARG A 354 1.38 -9.18 -8.77
C ARG A 354 2.26 -8.28 -7.94
N ASN A 355 3.12 -8.86 -7.13
CA ASN A 355 4.09 -8.17 -6.27
C ASN A 355 3.42 -7.09 -5.42
N SER A 356 2.22 -7.35 -4.91
CA SER A 356 1.34 -6.33 -4.33
C SER A 356 0.79 -6.74 -2.97
N GLN A 357 -0.01 -5.88 -2.34
CA GLN A 357 -0.69 -6.19 -1.07
C GLN A 357 0.31 -6.54 0.03
N GLY A 358 1.13 -5.56 0.40
CA GLY A 358 2.17 -5.72 1.43
C GLY A 358 3.35 -6.59 1.00
N PHE A 359 3.56 -6.79 -0.30
CA PHE A 359 4.68 -7.57 -0.82
C PHE A 359 6.04 -6.89 -0.63
N ALA A 360 7.11 -7.66 -0.43
CA ALA A 360 8.47 -7.15 -0.37
C ALA A 360 9.47 -7.79 -1.35
N LEU A 361 10.34 -6.96 -1.95
CA LEU A 361 11.40 -7.40 -2.87
C LEU A 361 12.73 -6.72 -2.58
N VAL A 362 13.82 -7.49 -2.48
CA VAL A 362 15.20 -6.99 -2.37
C VAL A 362 15.36 -5.91 -1.28
N GLY A 363 15.31 -6.34 -0.03
CA GLY A 363 15.54 -5.48 1.14
C GLY A 363 14.46 -4.44 1.39
N GLY A 364 13.35 -4.53 0.67
CA GLY A 364 12.16 -3.71 0.89
C GLY A 364 11.35 -4.15 2.09
N PHE A 365 10.51 -3.24 2.57
CA PHE A 365 9.47 -3.50 3.56
C PHE A 365 8.13 -3.13 2.96
N GLY A 366 7.24 -4.12 2.85
CA GLY A 366 5.87 -3.93 2.37
C GLY A 366 4.88 -4.21 3.50
N LEU A 367 3.88 -3.35 3.63
CA LEU A 367 2.78 -3.49 4.58
C LEU A 367 1.45 -3.18 3.88
N LEU A 368 0.51 -4.10 3.99
CA LEU A 368 -0.92 -3.80 3.91
C LEU A 368 -1.51 -4.09 5.29
N ARG A 369 -2.22 -3.13 5.86
CA ARG A 369 -2.97 -3.32 7.10
C ARG A 369 -4.40 -2.84 6.92
N ASP A 370 -5.35 -3.70 7.23
CA ASP A 370 -6.75 -3.36 7.44
C ASP A 370 -7.08 -3.50 8.93
N GLU A 371 -7.89 -2.59 9.45
CA GLU A 371 -8.24 -2.54 10.87
C GLU A 371 -9.62 -3.16 11.19
N ALA A 372 -10.55 -3.27 10.22
CA ALA A 372 -11.87 -3.86 10.44
C ALA A 372 -12.74 -3.98 9.16
N GLY A 373 -13.53 -5.04 9.01
CA GLY A 373 -14.64 -5.10 8.06
C GLY A 373 -14.76 -6.46 7.37
N ASP A 374 -15.80 -6.70 6.56
CA ASP A 374 -15.90 -7.96 5.82
C ASP A 374 -15.23 -7.81 4.43
N ASP A 375 -13.94 -8.12 4.34
CA ASP A 375 -13.10 -7.71 3.22
C ASP A 375 -12.91 -8.76 2.13
N THR A 376 -12.54 -8.30 0.93
CA THR A 376 -12.12 -9.18 -0.17
C THR A 376 -10.71 -8.87 -0.65
N TYR A 377 -9.81 -9.85 -0.50
CA TYR A 377 -8.43 -9.76 -0.96
C TYR A 377 -8.20 -10.67 -2.16
N GLY A 378 -8.24 -10.09 -3.34
CA GLY A 378 -8.12 -10.82 -4.60
C GLY A 378 -6.84 -10.52 -5.37
N PHE A 379 -6.68 -11.23 -6.47
CA PHE A 379 -5.79 -10.82 -7.54
C PHE A 379 -6.50 -10.89 -8.88
N THR A 380 -6.08 -10.04 -9.79
CA THR A 380 -6.64 -10.00 -11.14
C THR A 380 -5.61 -10.45 -12.16
N MET A 381 -6.10 -11.20 -13.14
CA MET A 381 -5.38 -11.47 -14.37
C MET A 381 -6.10 -10.81 -15.56
N PRO A 382 -5.37 -10.08 -16.42
CA PRO A 382 -5.88 -9.78 -17.75
C PRO A 382 -6.26 -11.09 -18.45
N ALA A 383 -7.40 -11.10 -19.14
CA ALA A 383 -7.92 -12.31 -19.77
C ALA A 383 -6.88 -12.97 -20.70
N PRO A 384 -6.87 -14.31 -20.76
CA PRO A 384 -5.94 -15.04 -21.60
C PRO A 384 -6.20 -14.79 -23.09
N ILE A 385 -5.10 -14.72 -23.86
CA ILE A 385 -5.15 -14.79 -25.32
C ILE A 385 -5.53 -16.23 -25.74
N ASP A 386 -5.04 -17.23 -25.00
CA ASP A 386 -5.41 -18.64 -25.13
C ASP A 386 -5.96 -19.15 -23.78
N PRO A 387 -7.29 -19.29 -23.63
CA PRO A 387 -7.90 -19.81 -22.40
C PRO A 387 -7.47 -21.23 -22.01
N ALA A 388 -6.82 -21.98 -22.91
CA ALA A 388 -6.28 -23.31 -22.64
C ALA A 388 -4.78 -23.30 -22.29
N ALA A 389 -4.11 -22.14 -22.38
CA ALA A 389 -2.70 -22.04 -22.05
C ALA A 389 -2.48 -22.31 -20.55
N PRO A 390 -1.51 -23.18 -20.19
CA PRO A 390 -1.13 -23.36 -18.79
C PRO A 390 -0.71 -22.04 -18.15
N ASN A 391 -0.99 -21.88 -16.86
CA ASN A 391 -0.58 -20.69 -16.10
C ASN A 391 0.90 -20.37 -16.33
N GLN A 392 1.22 -19.07 -16.47
CA GLN A 392 2.58 -18.58 -16.69
C GLN A 392 3.24 -19.05 -18.01
N THR A 393 2.44 -19.46 -18.99
CA THR A 393 2.90 -19.62 -20.37
C THR A 393 2.36 -18.50 -21.25
N GLU A 394 2.90 -18.38 -22.46
CA GLU A 394 2.41 -17.42 -23.44
C GLU A 394 0.91 -17.61 -23.71
N GLY A 395 0.16 -16.53 -23.62
CA GLY A 395 -1.28 -16.54 -23.87
C GLY A 395 -2.16 -16.90 -22.68
N ALA A 396 -1.60 -17.30 -21.53
CA ALA A 396 -2.35 -17.60 -20.30
C ALA A 396 -2.94 -16.36 -19.60
N GLY A 397 -2.81 -15.18 -20.21
CA GLY A 397 -3.17 -13.89 -19.63
C GLY A 397 -2.01 -13.29 -18.83
N GLY A 398 -2.13 -12.03 -18.43
CA GLY A 398 -1.05 -11.29 -17.77
C GLY A 398 -0.84 -9.88 -18.32
N VAL A 399 0.06 -9.13 -17.69
CA VAL A 399 0.47 -7.80 -18.17
C VAL A 399 1.46 -7.98 -19.33
N ARG A 400 1.64 -7.03 -20.25
CA ARG A 400 2.78 -7.10 -21.18
C ARG A 400 4.07 -6.99 -20.37
N ASP A 401 5.07 -7.82 -20.62
CA ASP A 401 6.31 -7.82 -19.84
C ASP A 401 6.91 -6.40 -19.71
N ASP A 402 7.59 -6.18 -18.58
CA ASP A 402 8.24 -4.91 -18.24
C ASP A 402 9.54 -4.68 -19.03
N GLU A 403 9.99 -5.68 -19.80
CA GLU A 403 11.28 -5.76 -20.50
C GLU A 403 11.20 -5.32 -21.97
N GLY A 404 9.99 -5.10 -22.49
CA GLY A 404 9.75 -4.61 -23.84
C GLY A 404 9.85 -5.68 -24.93
N GLU A 405 9.86 -6.96 -24.58
CA GLU A 405 9.82 -8.07 -25.56
C GLU A 405 8.43 -8.21 -26.18
N GLY A 406 7.43 -7.67 -25.50
CA GLY A 406 6.10 -7.50 -26.02
C GLY A 406 5.21 -8.73 -25.88
N LEU A 407 5.64 -9.69 -25.06
CA LEU A 407 4.90 -10.91 -24.71
C LEU A 407 4.01 -10.65 -23.48
N CYS A 408 2.95 -11.44 -23.32
CA CYS A 408 2.15 -11.41 -22.09
C CYS A 408 2.90 -12.19 -20.99
N ASP A 409 2.92 -11.59 -19.80
CA ASP A 409 3.80 -11.89 -18.67
C ASP A 409 3.61 -13.33 -18.14
N ARG A 410 4.74 -14.00 -17.94
CA ARG A 410 4.89 -15.37 -17.44
C ARG A 410 5.38 -15.40 -15.97
N ILE A 411 5.40 -14.27 -15.28
CA ILE A 411 5.97 -14.12 -13.94
C ILE A 411 4.95 -14.54 -12.86
N PRO A 412 5.41 -15.14 -11.76
CA PRO A 412 4.58 -15.45 -10.61
C PRO A 412 4.00 -14.25 -9.91
N ARG A 413 2.95 -14.56 -9.18
CA ARG A 413 2.18 -13.60 -8.40
C ARG A 413 2.56 -13.80 -6.95
N PHE A 414 3.26 -12.80 -6.42
CA PHE A 414 3.49 -12.67 -5.00
C PHE A 414 2.54 -11.59 -4.48
N THR A 415 1.50 -11.98 -3.75
CA THR A 415 0.59 -11.02 -3.10
C THR A 415 0.45 -11.34 -1.62
N GLN A 416 -0.27 -10.49 -0.88
CA GLN A 416 -0.74 -10.75 0.49
C GLN A 416 0.41 -11.09 1.43
N GLY A 417 1.26 -10.11 1.71
CA GLY A 417 2.37 -10.25 2.67
C GLY A 417 3.50 -11.19 2.23
N ALA A 418 3.59 -11.54 0.95
CA ALA A 418 4.70 -12.35 0.44
C ALA A 418 6.02 -11.55 0.37
N ALA A 419 7.16 -12.24 0.37
CA ALA A 419 8.46 -11.58 0.16
C ALA A 419 9.44 -12.44 -0.64
N ASN A 420 10.42 -11.79 -1.30
CA ASN A 420 11.40 -12.48 -2.15
C ASN A 420 12.79 -11.80 -2.22
N VAL A 421 13.80 -12.64 -2.48
CA VAL A 421 15.21 -12.38 -2.88
C VAL A 421 16.25 -12.14 -1.78
N THR A 422 15.99 -11.39 -0.70
CA THR A 422 17.06 -11.09 0.28
C THR A 422 16.59 -11.19 1.73
N PRO A 423 17.48 -11.49 2.69
CA PRO A 423 17.11 -11.65 4.10
C PRO A 423 16.52 -10.40 4.76
N ALA A 424 16.70 -9.23 4.17
CA ALA A 424 16.11 -8.00 4.68
C ALA A 424 14.73 -7.70 4.10
N SER A 425 14.27 -8.44 3.09
CA SER A 425 12.93 -8.24 2.53
C SER A 425 11.88 -8.79 3.49
N VAL A 426 10.95 -7.93 3.88
CA VAL A 426 9.91 -8.23 4.88
C VAL A 426 8.57 -7.74 4.33
N GLY A 427 7.70 -8.68 3.94
CA GLY A 427 6.35 -8.39 3.45
C GLY A 427 5.32 -8.81 4.49
N LEU A 428 4.35 -7.94 4.77
CA LEU A 428 3.31 -8.12 5.78
C LEU A 428 1.94 -7.82 5.17
N LEU A 429 0.98 -8.72 5.40
CA LEU A 429 -0.44 -8.38 5.40
C LEU A 429 -0.98 -8.61 6.80
N ILE A 430 -1.68 -7.61 7.33
CA ILE A 430 -2.36 -7.66 8.63
C ILE A 430 -3.82 -7.31 8.40
N ASP A 431 -4.71 -8.18 8.84
CA ASP A 431 -6.13 -7.90 8.99
C ASP A 431 -6.49 -8.05 10.47
N ASP A 432 -7.07 -7.01 11.06
CA ASP A 432 -7.34 -6.99 12.50
C ASP A 432 -8.71 -7.56 12.89
N ALA A 433 -9.70 -7.56 11.98
CA ALA A 433 -11.05 -8.06 12.27
C ALA A 433 -11.91 -8.12 11.01
N GLY A 434 -12.73 -9.16 10.87
CA GLY A 434 -13.63 -9.23 9.73
C GLY A 434 -14.31 -10.56 9.55
N ARG A 435 -15.07 -10.71 8.48
CA ARG A 435 -15.20 -12.00 7.81
C ARG A 435 -14.75 -11.82 6.38
N ASP A 436 -13.60 -12.38 6.05
CA ASP A 436 -12.92 -12.03 4.81
C ASP A 436 -12.92 -13.16 3.78
N ASP A 437 -12.77 -12.79 2.52
CA ASP A 437 -12.47 -13.70 1.41
C ASP A 437 -11.06 -13.41 0.87
N TYR A 438 -10.12 -14.27 1.23
CA TYR A 438 -8.75 -14.24 0.75
C TYR A 438 -8.58 -15.17 -0.45
N HIS A 439 -8.38 -14.58 -1.63
CA HIS A 439 -8.01 -15.28 -2.84
C HIS A 439 -6.53 -15.05 -3.17
N GLY A 440 -5.70 -15.99 -2.74
CA GLY A 440 -4.25 -16.00 -2.98
C GLY A 440 -3.87 -16.55 -4.35
N ALA A 441 -2.78 -16.02 -4.90
CA ALA A 441 -2.32 -16.40 -6.23
C ALA A 441 -1.55 -17.72 -6.27
N PHE A 442 -1.50 -18.29 -7.49
CA PHE A 442 -1.10 -19.67 -7.76
C PHE A 442 0.27 -20.10 -7.23
N VAL A 443 0.29 -21.30 -6.65
CA VAL A 443 1.53 -21.98 -6.24
C VAL A 443 2.06 -22.82 -7.39
N VAL A 444 3.03 -22.27 -8.12
CA VAL A 444 3.66 -22.95 -9.25
C VAL A 444 5.18 -22.83 -9.21
N GLU A 445 5.83 -23.75 -9.92
CA GLU A 445 7.26 -23.69 -10.17
C GLU A 445 7.60 -22.56 -11.15
N PHE A 446 8.58 -21.75 -10.76
CA PHE A 446 9.06 -20.62 -11.54
C PHE A 446 10.57 -20.69 -11.72
N THR A 447 11.00 -20.81 -12.97
CA THR A 447 12.38 -20.70 -13.42
C THR A 447 12.59 -19.31 -14.04
N GLY A 448 12.80 -18.29 -13.20
CA GLY A 448 13.14 -16.92 -13.64
C GLY A 448 14.58 -16.52 -13.34
N PRO A 449 14.95 -15.25 -13.59
CA PRO A 449 16.32 -14.77 -13.35
C PRO A 449 16.69 -14.61 -11.87
N PHE A 450 15.80 -14.98 -10.94
CA PHE A 450 16.04 -14.88 -9.50
C PHE A 450 16.84 -16.07 -8.96
N GLN A 451 17.54 -15.84 -7.83
CA GLN A 451 18.41 -16.78 -7.10
C GLN A 451 18.20 -18.27 -7.29
N ILE A 452 16.99 -18.75 -7.03
CA ILE A 452 16.65 -20.16 -7.05
C ILE A 452 15.27 -20.27 -7.70
N PRO A 453 15.09 -21.21 -8.66
CA PRO A 453 13.76 -21.52 -9.15
C PRO A 453 12.84 -21.79 -7.98
N SER A 454 11.82 -20.94 -7.81
CA SER A 454 10.86 -21.15 -6.72
C SER A 454 9.95 -22.27 -7.18
N VAL A 455 9.99 -23.43 -6.52
CA VAL A 455 9.07 -24.53 -6.84
C VAL A 455 7.65 -24.25 -6.30
N ARG A 456 7.50 -23.22 -5.47
CA ARG A 456 6.24 -22.78 -4.85
C ARG A 456 6.21 -21.26 -4.67
N ALA A 457 5.89 -20.48 -5.71
CA ALA A 457 5.60 -19.05 -5.53
C ALA A 457 4.26 -18.88 -4.81
N GLY A 458 4.19 -18.26 -3.64
CA GLY A 458 2.97 -18.20 -2.84
C GLY A 458 2.57 -16.78 -2.44
N SER A 459 1.27 -16.62 -2.18
CA SER A 459 0.65 -15.47 -1.51
C SER A 459 0.34 -15.83 -0.05
N LEU A 460 -0.25 -14.94 0.74
CA LEU A 460 -0.62 -15.21 2.14
C LEU A 460 0.61 -15.41 3.04
N GLY A 461 1.60 -14.51 2.98
CA GLY A 461 2.73 -14.54 3.91
C GLY A 461 3.83 -15.54 3.53
N PHE A 462 3.93 -15.94 2.27
CA PHE A 462 5.05 -16.78 1.83
C PHE A 462 6.37 -16.01 1.80
N GLY A 463 7.39 -16.55 2.47
CA GLY A 463 8.76 -16.05 2.38
C GLY A 463 9.62 -16.86 1.44
N ASN A 464 10.13 -16.21 0.39
CA ASN A 464 10.96 -16.86 -0.63
C ASN A 464 12.38 -16.31 -0.57
N ASN A 465 13.37 -17.13 -0.92
CA ASN A 465 14.76 -16.73 -1.13
C ASN A 465 15.27 -15.79 -0.01
N GLN A 466 15.53 -16.39 1.16
CA GLN A 466 15.98 -15.77 2.43
C GLN A 466 15.02 -14.73 3.05
N SER A 467 13.99 -14.31 2.34
CA SER A 467 13.07 -13.25 2.75
C SER A 467 12.06 -13.70 3.79
N LEU A 468 11.32 -12.74 4.35
CA LEU A 468 10.26 -12.98 5.31
C LEU A 468 8.91 -12.54 4.75
N GLY A 469 7.99 -13.48 4.59
CA GLY A 469 6.57 -13.16 4.40
C GLY A 469 5.81 -13.40 5.70
N VAL A 470 4.87 -12.52 6.02
CA VAL A 470 3.99 -12.67 7.18
C VAL A 470 2.57 -12.30 6.78
N PHE A 471 1.62 -13.14 7.19
CA PHE A 471 0.20 -12.89 7.08
C PHE A 471 -0.41 -13.11 8.46
N VAL A 472 -1.14 -12.11 8.94
CA VAL A 472 -1.85 -12.16 10.22
C VAL A 472 -3.29 -11.73 9.96
N ASP A 473 -4.22 -12.64 10.17
CA ASP A 473 -5.63 -12.37 10.37
C ASP A 473 -5.92 -12.61 11.86
N ARG A 474 -6.58 -11.66 12.52
CA ARG A 474 -6.74 -11.65 13.98
C ARG A 474 -8.16 -11.94 14.43
N GLY A 475 -9.10 -12.08 13.52
CA GLY A 475 -10.43 -12.50 13.90
C GLY A 475 -11.39 -12.50 12.74
N GLY A 476 -12.12 -13.60 12.63
CA GLY A 476 -13.13 -13.74 11.61
C GLY A 476 -13.56 -15.17 11.43
N ASP A 477 -14.44 -15.38 10.46
CA ASP A 477 -14.86 -16.71 10.05
C ASP A 477 -14.67 -16.83 8.53
N ASP A 478 -13.41 -16.87 8.12
CA ASP A 478 -12.93 -16.43 6.83
C ASP A 478 -12.87 -17.54 5.77
N VAL A 479 -12.63 -17.13 4.54
CA VAL A 479 -12.50 -18.02 3.39
C VAL A 479 -11.14 -17.84 2.75
N TYR A 480 -10.36 -18.91 2.74
CA TYR A 480 -9.04 -18.94 2.12
C TYR A 480 -9.07 -19.79 0.85
N ARG A 481 -8.78 -19.16 -0.27
CA ARG A 481 -8.65 -19.80 -1.59
C ARG A 481 -7.26 -19.54 -2.13
N ALA A 482 -6.63 -20.57 -2.68
CA ALA A 482 -5.42 -20.41 -3.46
C ALA A 482 -5.61 -21.18 -4.76
N ASP A 483 -5.43 -20.52 -5.89
CA ASP A 483 -5.54 -21.23 -7.16
C ASP A 483 -4.35 -22.17 -7.35
N GLY A 484 -4.54 -23.30 -8.04
CA GLY A 484 -3.46 -24.25 -8.28
C GLY A 484 -3.90 -25.52 -9.02
N GLU A 485 -2.97 -26.14 -9.74
CA GLU A 485 -3.16 -27.45 -10.34
C GLU A 485 -3.41 -28.51 -9.24
N PRO A 486 -4.37 -29.44 -9.40
CA PRO A 486 -4.70 -30.47 -8.40
C PRO A 486 -3.55 -31.42 -8.04
N ALA A 487 -2.38 -31.29 -8.70
CA ALA A 487 -1.20 -32.11 -8.48
C ALA A 487 -0.14 -31.50 -7.53
N VAL A 488 -0.23 -30.21 -7.14
CA VAL A 488 0.71 -29.63 -6.16
C VAL A 488 0.21 -29.93 -4.74
N ALA A 489 0.42 -31.16 -4.29
CA ALA A 489 0.21 -31.54 -2.90
C ALA A 489 1.21 -30.78 -1.99
N GLY A 490 0.71 -30.07 -0.98
CA GLY A 490 1.56 -29.55 0.11
C GLY A 490 1.59 -28.03 0.30
N VAL A 491 0.48 -27.32 0.14
CA VAL A 491 0.29 -26.10 0.95
C VAL A 491 -0.69 -26.47 2.06
N PRO A 492 -0.37 -26.28 3.35
CA PRO A 492 -1.30 -26.57 4.43
C PRO A 492 -2.59 -25.80 4.21
N ARG A 493 -3.68 -26.32 4.75
CA ARG A 493 -4.95 -25.60 4.76
C ARG A 493 -4.78 -24.37 5.65
N ARG A 494 -4.49 -23.23 5.04
CA ARG A 494 -4.80 -21.91 5.59
C ARG A 494 -6.30 -21.85 5.85
N GLY A 495 -6.70 -21.24 6.94
CA GLY A 495 -8.07 -21.31 7.43
C GLY A 495 -8.18 -21.03 8.92
N ASN A 496 -9.42 -20.80 9.32
CA ASN A 496 -9.80 -20.26 10.62
C ASN A 496 -9.09 -20.98 11.78
N GLY A 497 -8.47 -20.19 12.67
CA GLY A 497 -7.75 -20.67 13.85
C GLY A 497 -6.49 -21.49 13.54
N THR A 498 -5.90 -21.32 12.35
CA THR A 498 -4.68 -22.04 11.94
C THR A 498 -3.44 -21.17 12.00
N THR A 499 -2.35 -21.72 12.53
CA THR A 499 -1.01 -21.13 12.40
C THR A 499 -0.12 -22.01 11.52
N VAL A 500 0.51 -21.42 10.49
CA VAL A 500 1.54 -22.08 9.68
C VAL A 500 2.89 -21.44 9.97
N ALA A 501 3.70 -22.13 10.75
CA ALA A 501 5.05 -21.70 11.12
C ALA A 501 6.03 -21.77 9.94
N PRO A 502 7.19 -21.09 10.03
CA PRO A 502 8.26 -21.17 9.03
C PRO A 502 8.67 -22.61 8.68
N GLY A 503 8.58 -22.97 7.39
CA GLY A 503 8.97 -24.28 6.90
C GLY A 503 8.75 -24.45 5.39
N ASN A 504 8.77 -25.69 4.91
CA ASN A 504 8.56 -26.04 3.49
C ASN A 504 7.19 -25.61 2.94
N ASP A 505 6.26 -25.36 3.84
CA ASP A 505 4.85 -25.16 3.59
C ASP A 505 4.46 -23.66 3.58
N SER A 506 5.37 -22.81 4.02
CA SER A 506 5.26 -21.34 4.02
C SER A 506 6.38 -20.67 3.23
N THR A 507 7.20 -21.45 2.51
CA THR A 507 8.35 -20.96 1.74
C THR A 507 8.46 -21.66 0.39
N GLY A 508 8.82 -20.88 -0.64
CA GLY A 508 8.89 -21.39 -2.02
C GLY A 508 10.23 -21.98 -2.46
N SER A 509 11.32 -21.43 -1.91
CA SER A 509 12.71 -21.82 -2.16
C SER A 509 13.67 -21.01 -1.29
N GLY A 510 14.92 -21.46 -1.19
CA GLY A 510 16.05 -20.59 -0.85
C GLY A 510 16.16 -20.08 0.58
N ALA A 511 15.83 -20.89 1.59
CA ALA A 511 15.97 -20.54 3.01
C ALA A 511 15.19 -19.29 3.46
N GLY A 512 14.08 -18.96 2.77
CA GLY A 512 13.11 -17.98 3.25
C GLY A 512 12.37 -18.45 4.51
N ALA A 513 11.55 -17.58 5.08
CA ALA A 513 10.64 -17.90 6.18
C ALA A 513 9.27 -17.29 5.90
N GLY A 514 8.20 -18.07 5.97
CA GLY A 514 6.83 -17.57 5.94
C GLY A 514 6.12 -17.86 7.25
N LEU A 515 5.27 -16.94 7.70
CA LEU A 515 4.41 -17.13 8.85
C LEU A 515 2.98 -16.75 8.48
N PHE A 516 2.05 -17.65 8.78
CA PHE A 516 0.62 -17.39 8.70
C PHE A 516 0.01 -17.57 10.08
N ILE A 517 -0.82 -16.62 10.48
CA ILE A 517 -1.58 -16.64 11.70
C ILE A 517 -3.02 -16.27 11.35
N ASP A 518 -3.95 -17.07 11.84
CA ASP A 518 -5.38 -16.84 11.84
C ASP A 518 -5.87 -17.18 13.27
N GLY A 519 -6.54 -16.21 13.89
CA GLY A 519 -6.70 -16.03 15.34
C GLY A 519 -7.92 -16.67 16.00
#